data_AF-A0A537RM56-F1
#
_entry.id   AF-A0A537RM56-F1
#
_cell.length_a   1.000
_cell.length_b   1.000
_cell.length_c   1.000
_cell.angle_alpha   90.00
_cell.angle_beta   90.00
_cell.angle_gamma   90.00
#
_symmetry.space_group_name_H-M   'P 1'
#
loop_
_entity.id
_entity.type
_entity.pdbx_description
1 polymer ?
#
loop_
_entity_poly.entity_id
_entity_poly.type
_entity_poly.pdbx_seq_one_letter_code
_entity_poly.pdbx_strand_id
1 'polypeptide(L)'
;MAELDDYERSSRFTEREKVALRYTDAITWDPTRADDALWADLKRHFTEPELVEVGYLVGVFAGGQRWIHTLQVQHGEVSAESQTGYRAELVAEKRAP
;
A
#
# COMPACT_ATOMS: atom_id res chain seq x y z
N MET A 1 6.37 6.00 -12.94
CA MET A 1 6.15 4.54 -12.79
C MET A 1 7.37 3.72 -13.22
N ALA A 2 8.08 4.07 -14.30
CA ALA A 2 9.26 3.33 -14.78
C ALA A 2 10.47 3.24 -13.82
N GLU A 3 10.59 4.08 -12.78
CA GLU A 3 11.72 4.02 -11.84
C GLU A 3 11.45 3.16 -10.59
N LEU A 4 10.20 2.75 -10.35
CA LEU A 4 9.90 1.76 -9.30
C LEU A 4 10.36 0.36 -9.72
N ASP A 5 10.50 0.10 -11.01
CA ASP A 5 10.99 -1.21 -11.48
C ASP A 5 12.49 -1.43 -11.17
N ASP A 6 13.24 -0.37 -10.85
CA ASP A 6 14.68 -0.44 -10.50
C ASP A 6 15.02 0.45 -9.28
N TYR A 7 14.12 0.49 -8.28
CA TYR A 7 14.34 1.30 -7.07
C TYR A 7 15.61 0.89 -6.31
N GLU A 8 16.04 -0.37 -6.43
CA GLU A 8 17.24 -0.87 -5.75
C GLU A 8 18.51 -0.15 -6.22
N ARG A 9 18.61 0.14 -7.53
CA ARG A 9 19.76 0.81 -8.14
C ARG A 9 19.59 2.32 -8.25
N SER A 10 18.37 2.81 -8.09
CA SER A 10 18.08 4.25 -8.13
C SER A 10 18.77 5.00 -7.00
N SER A 11 19.39 6.14 -7.34
CA SER A 11 19.99 7.06 -6.37
C SER A 11 18.96 8.01 -5.74
N ARG A 12 17.69 7.90 -6.12
CA ARG A 12 16.60 8.76 -5.62
C ARG A 12 16.04 8.30 -4.28
N PHE A 13 16.32 7.05 -3.90
CA PHE A 13 15.87 6.46 -2.65
C PHE A 13 17.04 6.28 -1.71
N THR A 14 16.81 6.61 -0.45
CA THR A 14 17.70 6.26 0.65
C THR A 14 17.65 4.75 0.91
N GLU A 15 18.65 4.23 1.61
CA GLU A 15 18.66 2.80 1.99
C GLU A 15 17.45 2.43 2.86
N ARG A 16 17.00 3.32 3.75
CA ARG A 16 15.77 3.12 4.55
C ARG A 16 14.54 2.95 3.66
N GLU A 17 14.40 3.77 2.62
CA GLU A 17 13.27 3.69 1.68
C GLU A 17 13.35 2.43 0.81
N LYS A 18 14.53 2.06 0.33
CA LYS A 18 14.72 0.82 -0.43
C LYS A 18 14.36 -0.42 0.38
N VAL A 19 14.74 -0.46 1.66
CA VAL A 19 14.39 -1.55 2.57
C VAL A 19 12.86 -1.63 2.77
N ALA A 20 12.17 -0.50 2.92
CA ALA A 20 10.71 -0.48 2.99
C ALA A 20 10.05 -0.94 1.67
N LEU A 21 10.60 -0.58 0.52
CA LEU A 21 10.12 -1.05 -0.79
C LEU A 21 10.32 -2.56 -0.97
N ARG A 22 11.46 -3.12 -0.54
CA ARG A 22 11.67 -4.58 -0.52
C ARG A 22 10.64 -5.30 0.35
N TYR A 23 10.32 -4.75 1.51
CA TYR A 23 9.28 -5.32 2.37
C TYR A 23 7.89 -5.19 1.75
N THR A 24 7.61 -4.07 1.08
CA THR A 24 6.36 -3.86 0.31
C THR A 24 6.21 -4.92 -0.79
N ASP A 25 7.29 -5.20 -1.54
CA ASP A 25 7.30 -6.24 -2.57
C ASP A 25 7.05 -7.63 -1.99
N ALA A 26 7.65 -7.94 -0.84
CA ALA A 26 7.44 -9.22 -0.17
C ALA A 26 5.98 -9.42 0.24
N ILE A 27 5.34 -8.39 0.82
CA ILE A 27 3.92 -8.47 1.19
C ILE A 27 3.02 -8.58 -0.04
N THR A 28 3.34 -7.83 -1.11
CA THR A 28 2.46 -7.70 -2.27
C THR A 28 2.52 -8.92 -3.19
N TRP A 29 3.72 -9.45 -3.42
CA TRP A 29 3.99 -10.42 -4.48
C TRP A 29 4.43 -11.79 -3.97
N ASP A 30 5.36 -11.83 -3.01
CA ASP A 30 5.97 -13.09 -2.55
C ASP A 30 6.42 -12.99 -1.09
N PRO A 31 5.67 -13.57 -0.14
CA PRO A 31 6.01 -13.50 1.28
C PRO A 31 7.29 -14.23 1.63
N THR A 32 7.80 -15.13 0.77
CA THR A 32 9.07 -15.84 1.01
C THR A 32 10.29 -14.92 0.90
N ARG A 33 10.14 -13.76 0.25
CA ARG A 33 11.18 -12.71 0.19
C ARG A 33 11.38 -11.96 1.51
N ALA A 34 10.47 -12.12 2.48
CA ALA A 34 10.65 -11.61 3.84
C ALA A 34 11.51 -12.56 4.68
N ASP A 35 12.73 -12.81 4.21
CA ASP A 35 13.71 -13.68 4.85
C ASP A 35 14.42 -12.98 6.04
N ASP A 36 15.27 -13.74 6.73
CA ASP A 36 16.00 -13.24 7.90
C ASP A 36 16.90 -12.04 7.57
N ALA A 37 17.43 -11.97 6.34
CA ALA A 37 18.27 -10.86 5.91
C ALA A 37 17.46 -9.58 5.76
N LEU A 38 16.28 -9.66 5.13
CA LEU A 38 15.37 -8.51 5.04
C LEU A 38 14.88 -8.08 6.43
N TRP A 39 14.55 -9.02 7.31
CA TRP A 39 14.17 -8.69 8.69
C TRP A 39 15.30 -8.01 9.49
N ALA A 40 16.55 -8.40 9.27
CA ALA A 40 17.70 -7.75 9.89
C ALA A 40 17.86 -6.30 9.41
N ASP A 41 17.72 -6.06 8.10
CA ASP A 41 17.77 -4.71 7.52
C ASP A 41 16.60 -3.84 8.02
N LEU A 42 15.39 -4.40 8.07
CA LEU A 42 14.20 -3.72 8.56
C LEU A 42 14.41 -3.24 10.01
N LYS A 43 14.90 -4.10 10.89
CA LYS A 43 15.18 -3.76 12.30
C LYS A 43 16.35 -2.79 12.48
N ARG A 44 17.23 -2.66 11.49
CA ARG A 44 18.29 -1.64 11.49
C ARG A 44 17.76 -0.24 11.18
N HIS A 45 16.77 -0.16 10.29
CA HIS A 45 16.27 1.12 9.78
C HIS A 45 14.99 1.61 10.44
N PHE A 46 14.19 0.72 11.02
CA PHE A 46 12.88 1.01 11.59
C PHE A 46 12.75 0.44 12.99
N THR A 47 11.96 1.13 13.80
CA THR A 47 11.49 0.64 15.10
C THR A 47 10.33 -0.35 14.91
N GLU A 48 10.04 -1.15 15.94
CA GLU A 48 8.90 -2.09 15.89
C GLU A 48 7.55 -1.42 15.58
N PRO A 49 7.18 -0.27 16.18
CA PRO A 49 5.94 0.43 15.83
C PRO A 49 5.89 0.86 14.35
N GLU A 50 6.99 1.40 13.82
CA GLU A 50 7.06 1.81 12.41
C GLU A 50 6.92 0.60 11.47
N LEU A 51 7.50 -0.55 11.81
CA LEU A 51 7.35 -1.77 11.01
C LEU A 51 5.92 -2.28 11.00
N VAL A 52 5.21 -2.20 12.13
CA VAL A 52 3.78 -2.53 12.21
C VAL A 52 2.97 -1.61 11.33
N GLU A 53 3.23 -0.30 11.36
CA GLU A 53 2.53 0.68 10.51
C GLU A 53 2.75 0.42 9.02
N VAL A 54 4.00 0.20 8.60
CA VAL A 54 4.34 -0.12 7.21
C VAL A 54 3.66 -1.42 6.77
N GLY A 55 3.79 -2.49 7.56
CA GLY A 55 3.18 -3.79 7.24
C GLY A 55 1.65 -3.71 7.16
N TYR A 56 1.02 -2.99 8.10
CA TYR A 56 -0.43 -2.78 8.09
C TYR A 56 -0.90 -2.00 6.86
N LEU A 57 -0.24 -0.87 6.56
CA LEU A 57 -0.57 -0.04 5.40
C LEU A 57 -0.51 -0.87 4.12
N VAL A 58 0.61 -1.55 3.86
CA VAL A 58 0.79 -2.35 2.65
C VAL A 58 -0.22 -3.49 2.59
N GLY A 59 -0.44 -4.21 3.70
CA GLY A 59 -1.40 -5.32 3.76
C GLY A 59 -2.84 -4.88 3.44
N VAL A 60 -3.29 -3.76 4.01
CA VAL A 60 -4.62 -3.20 3.76
C VAL A 60 -4.79 -2.79 2.29
N PHE A 61 -3.80 -2.10 1.72
CA PHE A 61 -3.89 -1.68 0.32
C PHE A 61 -3.80 -2.86 -0.66
N ALA A 62 -2.90 -3.81 -0.43
CA ALA A 62 -2.77 -5.01 -1.27
C ALA A 62 -4.04 -5.87 -1.23
N GLY A 63 -4.61 -6.10 -0.04
CA GLY A 63 -5.88 -6.82 0.13
C GLY A 63 -7.06 -6.05 -0.47
N GLY A 64 -7.14 -4.74 -0.22
CA GLY A 64 -8.19 -3.87 -0.74
C GLY A 64 -8.26 -3.84 -2.26
N GLN A 65 -7.10 -3.78 -2.94
CA GLN A 65 -7.04 -3.87 -4.41
C GLN A 65 -7.60 -5.20 -4.91
N ARG A 66 -7.23 -6.33 -4.28
CA ARG A 66 -7.77 -7.65 -4.66
C ARG A 66 -9.27 -7.74 -4.45
N TRP A 67 -9.79 -7.17 -3.36
CA TRP A 67 -11.24 -7.09 -3.13
C TRP A 67 -11.94 -6.26 -4.21
N ILE A 68 -11.41 -5.09 -4.59
CA ILE A 68 -11.97 -4.28 -5.70
C ILE A 68 -12.05 -5.10 -6.99
N HIS A 69 -11.04 -5.92 -7.30
CA HIS A 69 -11.10 -6.81 -8.46
C HIS A 69 -12.25 -7.83 -8.39
N THR A 70 -12.65 -8.28 -7.20
CA THR A 70 -13.83 -9.18 -7.05
C THR A 70 -15.15 -8.50 -7.39
N LEU A 71 -15.21 -7.16 -7.37
CA LEU A 71 -16.40 -6.39 -7.70
C LEU A 71 -16.60 -6.19 -9.21
N GLN A 72 -15.60 -6.52 -10.04
CA GLN A 72 -15.64 -6.38 -11.51
C GLN A 72 -16.00 -4.96 -11.99
N VAL A 73 -15.76 -3.95 -11.15
CA VAL A 73 -16.01 -2.54 -11.46
C VAL A 73 -15.05 -2.06 -12.55
N GLN A 74 -15.60 -1.52 -13.63
CA GLN A 74 -14.83 -0.95 -14.74
C GLN A 74 -14.32 0.45 -14.42
N HIS A 75 -13.27 0.87 -15.13
CA HIS A 75 -12.74 2.22 -14.99
C HIS A 75 -13.82 3.26 -15.32
N GLY A 76 -14.13 4.13 -14.36
CA GLY A 76 -15.16 5.17 -14.50
C GLY A 76 -16.60 4.71 -14.22
N GLU A 77 -16.84 3.44 -13.92
CA GLU A 77 -18.18 2.92 -13.58
C GLU A 77 -18.67 3.48 -12.23
N VAL A 78 -17.76 3.65 -11.27
CA VAL A 78 -18.03 4.39 -10.03
C VAL A 78 -17.41 5.78 -10.16
N SER A 79 -18.26 6.78 -10.39
CA SER A 79 -17.83 8.19 -10.42
C SER A 79 -17.18 8.59 -9.10
N ALA A 80 -16.22 9.52 -9.13
CA ALA A 80 -15.70 10.18 -7.92
C ALA A 80 -16.78 10.96 -7.15
N GLU A 81 -17.89 11.29 -7.82
CA GLU A 81 -19.09 11.89 -7.24
C GLU A 81 -20.09 10.84 -6.72
N SER A 82 -19.81 9.55 -6.93
CA SER A 82 -20.68 8.48 -6.48
C SER A 82 -20.73 8.44 -4.95
N GLN A 83 -21.95 8.28 -4.45
CA GLN A 83 -22.23 8.07 -3.03
C GLN A 83 -22.21 6.59 -2.64
N THR A 84 -21.98 5.70 -3.61
CA THR A 84 -21.87 4.26 -3.39
C THR A 84 -20.71 3.98 -2.43
N GLY A 85 -21.02 3.35 -1.29
CA GLY A 85 -20.05 3.05 -0.24
C GLY A 85 -19.95 4.11 0.88
N TYR A 86 -20.57 5.29 0.73
CA TYR A 86 -20.69 6.26 1.83
C TYR A 86 -21.84 5.89 2.78
N ARG A 87 -21.66 6.22 4.07
CA ARG A 87 -22.78 6.23 5.03
C ARG A 87 -23.74 7.37 4.70
N ALA A 88 -25.03 7.14 4.91
CA ALA A 88 -26.09 8.09 4.55
C ALA A 88 -25.93 9.46 5.24
N GLU A 89 -25.44 9.50 6.48
CA GLU A 89 -25.14 10.76 7.17
C GLU A 89 -24.06 11.62 6.48
N LEU A 90 -23.01 11.00 5.93
CA LEU A 90 -21.90 11.71 5.27
C LEU A 90 -22.30 12.29 3.91
N VAL A 91 -23.23 11.60 3.24
CA VAL A 91 -23.86 12.07 2.01
C VAL A 91 -24.66 13.35 2.24
N ALA A 92 -25.38 13.43 3.37
CA ALA A 92 -26.18 14.60 3.73
C ALA A 92 -25.30 15.80 4.08
N GLU A 93 -24.21 15.58 4.82
CA GLU A 93 -23.24 16.62 5.21
C GLU A 93 -22.54 17.27 4.01
N LYS A 94 -22.10 16.46 3.04
CA LYS A 94 -21.42 16.95 1.82
C LYS A 94 -22.33 17.76 0.88
N ARG A 95 -23.65 17.74 1.12
CA ARG A 95 -24.68 18.43 0.32
C ARG A 95 -25.22 19.69 1.01
N ALA A 96 -24.77 20.00 2.23
CA ALA A 96 -25.08 21.26 2.90
C ALA A 96 -24.28 22.41 2.23
N PRO A 97 -24.90 23.57 1.99
CA PRO A 97 -24.27 24.71 1.33
C PRO A 97 -23.17 25.37 2.18
#